data_AF-A0A376U040-F1
#
_entry.id   AF-A0A376U040-F1
#
_cell.length_a   1.000
_cell.length_b   1.000
_cell.length_c   1.000
_cell.angle_alpha   90.00
_cell.angle_beta   90.00
_cell.angle_gamma   90.00
#
_symmetry.space_group_name_H-M   'P 1'
#
loop_
_entity.id
_entity.type
_entity.pdbx_description
1 polymer ?
#
loop_
_entity_poly.entity_id
_entity_poly.type
_entity_poly.pdbx_seq_one_letter_code
_entity_poly.pdbx_strand_id
1 'polypeptide(L)'
;MRWALLPKRKLAVVWYWLNYFGEGRQEPCGNCDICLDPPKQYDGSTDAQIALSTIGRVNQRFGMGYVVEVIRGANNQRIRDYGHDKLKVYGMGRDKSHEHWVSVIRQLIHLGLVTQNIAQHSALQLTEAARPVLRGESSLQLAVPRIVALKPKAMQKSFGGNYDRKLFAKLRKLRKSIADESNVPPYVVFNDATLIEMAEQMPITASEMLSVNGVGMRKLERFGKPFMALIRAHVDGDDEE
;
A
#
# COMPACT_ATOMS: atom_id res chain seq x y z
N MET A 1 41.34 -9.48 9.89
CA MET A 1 40.75 -8.16 10.25
C MET A 1 40.54 -7.37 8.96
N ARG A 2 39.42 -6.64 8.84
CA ARG A 2 38.95 -5.79 7.70
C ARG A 2 38.02 -6.46 6.67
N TRP A 3 36.78 -6.70 7.08
CA TRP A 3 35.60 -6.63 6.21
C TRP A 3 34.46 -5.89 6.94
N ALA A 4 34.78 -4.71 7.46
CA ALA A 4 33.80 -3.78 8.01
C ALA A 4 33.64 -2.62 7.02
N LEU A 5 32.38 -2.21 6.80
CA LEU A 5 31.92 -1.03 6.07
C LEU A 5 31.58 -1.23 4.59
N LEU A 6 30.42 -1.87 4.34
CA LEU A 6 29.59 -1.59 3.16
C LEU A 6 28.15 -1.25 3.63
N PRO A 7 27.54 -0.16 3.15
CA PRO A 7 26.21 0.28 3.58
C PRO A 7 25.11 -0.66 3.08
N LYS A 8 24.34 -1.22 4.01
CA LYS A 8 23.23 -2.18 3.84
C LYS A 8 21.99 -1.55 3.16
N ARG A 9 22.11 -1.09 1.91
CA ARG A 9 21.00 -0.44 1.18
C ARG A 9 20.35 -1.29 0.08
N LYS A 10 20.71 -2.55 -0.04
CA LYS A 10 19.99 -3.51 -0.89
C LYS A 10 19.56 -4.68 0.01
N LEU A 11 18.45 -5.33 -0.32
CA LEU A 11 17.85 -6.53 0.33
C LEU A 11 16.57 -6.30 1.18
N ALA A 12 15.71 -5.35 0.81
CA ALA A 12 14.36 -5.23 1.40
C ALA A 12 13.33 -6.24 0.83
N VAL A 13 13.65 -6.96 -0.25
CA VAL A 13 12.75 -7.99 -0.84
C VAL A 13 12.92 -9.36 -0.14
N VAL A 14 13.92 -9.48 0.73
CA VAL A 14 14.47 -10.77 1.15
C VAL A 14 13.69 -11.41 2.30
N TRP A 15 12.86 -10.67 3.04
CA TRP A 15 12.12 -11.25 4.17
C TRP A 15 10.97 -12.17 3.74
N TYR A 16 10.23 -11.83 2.68
CA TYR A 16 9.18 -12.71 2.14
C TYR A 16 9.76 -13.87 1.33
N TRP A 17 10.96 -13.70 0.77
CA TRP A 17 11.65 -14.73 -0.02
C TRP A 17 12.38 -15.78 0.83
N LEU A 18 12.99 -15.41 1.96
CA LEU A 18 13.77 -16.35 2.78
C LEU A 18 12.92 -17.39 3.50
N ASN A 19 11.71 -17.02 3.95
CA ASN A 19 10.79 -17.99 4.56
C ASN A 19 10.12 -18.92 3.54
N TYR A 20 10.21 -18.62 2.24
CA TYR A 20 9.76 -19.52 1.18
C TYR A 20 10.81 -20.61 0.86
N PHE A 21 12.08 -20.42 1.24
CA PHE A 21 13.20 -21.34 0.94
C PHE A 21 13.86 -22.00 2.17
N GLY A 22 13.31 -21.85 3.38
CA GLY A 22 13.68 -22.70 4.52
C GLY A 22 14.91 -22.28 5.34
N GLU A 23 15.45 -21.08 5.18
CA GLU A 23 16.48 -20.53 6.08
C GLU A 23 15.83 -19.65 7.16
N GLY A 24 15.23 -20.29 8.16
CA GLY A 24 14.63 -19.61 9.30
C GLY A 24 15.70 -18.99 10.21
N ARG A 25 15.94 -17.68 10.10
CA ARG A 25 16.56 -16.90 11.19
C ARG A 25 15.49 -16.50 12.20
N GLN A 26 15.69 -16.87 13.47
CA GLN A 26 14.79 -16.53 14.58
C GLN A 26 14.98 -15.10 15.13
N GLU A 27 15.98 -14.35 14.65
CA GLU A 27 16.27 -13.01 15.19
C GLU A 27 15.54 -11.87 14.43
N PRO A 28 14.93 -10.91 15.14
CA PRO A 28 14.27 -9.77 14.52
C PRO A 28 15.26 -8.87 13.76
N CYS A 29 14.82 -8.39 12.60
CA CYS A 29 15.63 -7.61 11.63
C CYS A 29 16.26 -6.32 12.21
N GLY A 30 15.74 -5.80 13.33
CA GLY A 30 16.16 -4.56 14.01
C GLY A 30 15.96 -3.25 13.23
N ASN A 31 15.57 -3.30 11.96
CA ASN A 31 15.57 -2.15 11.05
C ASN A 31 14.45 -2.18 9.99
N CYS A 32 13.36 -2.88 10.27
CA CYS A 32 12.18 -2.95 9.42
C CYS A 32 10.96 -2.37 10.15
N ASP A 33 9.97 -1.90 9.39
CA ASP A 33 8.79 -1.18 9.89
C ASP A 33 7.98 -1.94 10.97
N ILE A 34 8.19 -3.25 11.11
CA ILE A 34 7.58 -4.11 12.14
C ILE A 34 8.41 -4.11 13.43
N CYS A 35 9.74 -4.04 13.34
CA CYS A 35 10.63 -3.98 14.50
C CYS A 35 10.71 -2.58 15.11
N LEU A 36 10.52 -1.53 14.29
CA LEU A 36 10.60 -0.14 14.74
C LEU A 36 9.32 0.36 15.42
N ASP A 37 8.17 -0.29 15.18
CA ASP A 37 6.89 0.03 15.80
C ASP A 37 6.06 -1.26 16.02
N PRO A 38 6.39 -2.08 17.03
CA PRO A 38 5.72 -3.36 17.24
C PRO A 38 4.20 -3.15 17.39
N PRO A 39 3.37 -3.88 16.62
CA PRO A 39 1.93 -3.67 16.62
C PRO A 39 1.36 -3.98 18.02
N LYS A 40 0.70 -2.98 18.61
CA LYS A 40 -0.05 -3.17 19.85
C LYS A 40 -1.15 -4.22 19.61
N GLN A 41 -1.33 -5.13 20.56
CA GLN A 41 -2.41 -6.10 20.52
C GLN A 41 -3.59 -5.65 21.38
N TYR A 42 -4.78 -6.11 21.02
CA TYR A 42 -6.01 -5.91 21.78
C TYR A 42 -6.84 -7.20 21.74
N ASP A 43 -7.75 -7.33 22.71
CA ASP A 43 -8.73 -8.42 22.70
C ASP A 43 -9.72 -8.21 21.55
N GLY A 44 -9.49 -8.96 20.48
CA GLY A 44 -10.27 -8.94 19.24
C GLY A 44 -11.35 -10.01 19.18
N SER A 45 -11.66 -10.68 20.30
CA SER A 45 -12.61 -11.80 20.33
C SER A 45 -14.00 -11.39 19.80
N THR A 46 -14.51 -10.25 20.23
CA THR A 46 -15.81 -9.73 19.77
C THR A 46 -15.78 -9.37 18.27
N ASP A 47 -14.70 -8.75 17.80
CA ASP A 47 -14.56 -8.38 16.38
C ASP A 47 -14.46 -9.61 15.49
N ALA A 48 -13.71 -10.62 15.95
CA ALA A 48 -13.63 -11.90 15.29
C ALA A 48 -15.00 -12.58 15.20
N GLN A 49 -15.77 -12.61 16.30
CA GLN A 49 -17.11 -13.18 16.32
C GLN A 49 -18.06 -12.47 15.34
N ILE A 50 -18.05 -11.14 15.31
CA ILE A 50 -18.86 -10.36 14.36
C ILE A 50 -18.48 -10.70 12.92
N ALA A 51 -17.19 -10.70 12.60
CA ALA A 51 -16.71 -11.00 11.25
C ALA A 51 -17.05 -12.44 10.81
N LEU A 52 -16.73 -13.43 11.65
CA LEU A 52 -16.98 -14.85 11.37
C LEU A 52 -18.49 -15.15 11.28
N SER A 53 -19.30 -14.59 12.19
CA SER A 53 -20.76 -14.72 12.16
C SER A 53 -21.32 -14.11 10.87
N THR A 54 -20.80 -12.95 10.44
CA THR A 54 -21.25 -12.33 9.19
C THR A 54 -20.92 -13.19 7.98
N ILE A 55 -19.70 -13.71 7.87
CA ILE A 55 -19.28 -14.63 6.79
C ILE A 55 -20.20 -15.86 6.73
N GLY A 56 -20.53 -16.44 7.88
CA GLY A 56 -21.47 -17.56 7.97
C GLY A 56 -22.88 -17.20 7.53
N ARG A 57 -23.41 -16.05 7.99
CA ARG A 57 -24.78 -15.59 7.68
C ARG A 57 -24.99 -15.21 6.21
N VAL A 58 -23.95 -14.76 5.52
CA VAL A 58 -23.99 -14.49 4.07
C VAL A 58 -23.67 -15.74 3.23
N ASN A 59 -23.77 -16.93 3.82
CA ASN A 59 -23.56 -18.24 3.18
C ASN A 59 -22.17 -18.43 2.57
N GLN A 60 -21.15 -17.71 3.05
CA GLN A 60 -19.76 -17.89 2.61
C GLN A 60 -19.54 -17.71 1.09
N ARG A 61 -20.38 -16.90 0.44
CA ARG A 61 -20.33 -16.67 -1.03
C ARG A 61 -19.78 -15.30 -1.44
N PHE A 62 -19.44 -14.46 -0.47
CA PHE A 62 -19.11 -13.07 -0.71
C PHE A 62 -17.66 -12.77 -0.31
N GLY A 63 -17.03 -11.88 -1.08
CA GLY A 63 -15.69 -11.40 -0.80
C GLY A 63 -15.65 -10.35 0.31
N MET A 64 -14.43 -9.98 0.69
CA MET A 64 -14.12 -9.09 1.81
C MET A 64 -14.88 -7.76 1.78
N GLY A 65 -14.92 -7.07 0.63
CA GLY A 65 -15.58 -5.75 0.54
C GLY A 65 -17.07 -5.81 0.93
N TYR A 66 -17.81 -6.78 0.40
CA TYR A 66 -19.22 -6.96 0.72
C TYR A 66 -19.46 -7.34 2.19
N VAL A 67 -18.63 -8.24 2.73
CA VAL A 67 -18.71 -8.63 4.15
C VAL A 67 -18.49 -7.41 5.06
N VAL A 68 -17.52 -6.56 4.75
CA VAL A 68 -17.27 -5.31 5.50
C VAL A 68 -18.44 -4.33 5.39
N GLU A 69 -19.05 -4.20 4.22
CA GLU A 69 -20.24 -3.36 4.03
C GLU A 69 -21.43 -3.84 4.87
N VAL A 70 -21.67 -5.15 4.97
CA VAL A 70 -22.71 -5.73 5.82
C VAL A 70 -22.42 -5.44 7.30
N ILE A 71 -21.19 -5.72 7.77
CA ILE A 71 -20.79 -5.46 9.17
C ILE A 71 -21.00 -4.00 9.55
N ARG A 72 -20.64 -3.07 8.66
CA ARG A 72 -20.74 -1.63 8.91
C ARG A 72 -22.14 -1.06 8.71
N GLY A 73 -23.07 -1.84 8.17
CA GLY A 73 -24.42 -1.35 7.90
C GLY A 73 -24.47 -0.36 6.74
N ALA A 74 -23.69 -0.61 5.68
CA ALA A 74 -23.65 0.28 4.52
C ALA A 74 -24.99 0.25 3.77
N ASN A 75 -25.42 1.42 3.29
CA ASN A 75 -26.61 1.58 2.49
C ASN A 75 -26.31 1.21 1.01
N ASN A 76 -26.27 -0.10 0.73
CA ASN A 76 -26.00 -0.64 -0.61
C ASN A 76 -27.24 -1.37 -1.15
N GLN A 77 -27.59 -1.14 -2.43
CA GLN A 77 -28.70 -1.81 -3.10
C GLN A 77 -28.54 -3.33 -3.07
N ARG A 78 -27.32 -3.84 -3.33
CA ARG A 78 -27.04 -5.28 -3.34
C ARG A 78 -27.34 -5.94 -2.00
N ILE A 79 -27.08 -5.24 -0.88
CA ILE A 79 -27.38 -5.76 0.47
C ILE A 79 -28.88 -5.93 0.67
N ARG A 80 -29.69 -4.98 0.19
CA ARG A 80 -31.15 -5.08 0.23
C ARG A 80 -31.68 -6.18 -0.66
N ASP A 81 -31.13 -6.33 -1.86
CA ASP A 81 -31.57 -7.34 -2.82
C ASP A 81 -31.38 -8.77 -2.27
N TYR A 82 -30.31 -9.01 -1.50
CA TYR A 82 -30.09 -10.27 -0.79
C TYR A 82 -30.78 -10.35 0.59
N GLY A 83 -31.47 -9.29 1.04
CA GLY A 83 -32.11 -9.23 2.35
C GLY A 83 -31.15 -9.26 3.53
N HIS A 84 -29.87 -8.93 3.30
CA HIS A 84 -28.83 -8.96 4.31
C HIS A 84 -28.89 -7.76 5.28
N ASP A 85 -29.66 -6.74 4.94
CA ASP A 85 -30.04 -5.62 5.81
C ASP A 85 -30.89 -6.05 7.02
N LYS A 86 -31.58 -7.19 6.92
CA LYS A 86 -32.41 -7.75 7.99
C LYS A 86 -31.63 -8.65 8.96
N LEU A 87 -30.37 -8.94 8.68
CA LEU A 87 -29.55 -9.81 9.53
C LEU A 87 -29.17 -9.07 10.83
N LYS A 88 -29.17 -9.78 11.95
CA LYS A 88 -28.74 -9.22 13.25
C LYS A 88 -27.31 -8.65 13.22
N VAL A 89 -26.45 -9.19 12.37
CA VAL A 89 -25.06 -8.75 12.18
C VAL A 89 -24.93 -7.46 11.37
N TYR A 90 -25.99 -7.04 10.68
CA TYR A 90 -25.98 -5.83 9.87
C TYR A 90 -25.82 -4.60 10.75
N GLY A 91 -24.75 -3.82 10.52
CA GLY A 91 -24.46 -2.61 11.29
C GLY A 91 -23.89 -2.82 12.69
N MET A 92 -23.60 -4.06 13.11
CA MET A 92 -22.98 -4.32 14.42
C MET A 92 -21.59 -3.69 14.58
N GLY A 93 -20.90 -3.41 13.47
CA GLY A 93 -19.57 -2.80 13.46
C GLY A 93 -19.54 -1.38 12.91
N ARG A 94 -20.65 -0.65 12.98
CA ARG A 94 -20.77 0.72 12.45
C ARG A 94 -19.88 1.73 13.18
N ASP A 95 -19.55 1.45 14.43
CA ASP A 95 -18.66 2.23 15.30
C ASP A 95 -17.20 2.21 14.84
N LYS A 96 -16.80 1.23 14.02
CA LYS A 96 -15.42 1.05 13.55
C LYS A 96 -15.26 1.35 12.06
N SER A 97 -14.05 1.74 11.67
CA SER A 97 -13.73 2.14 10.30
C SER A 97 -13.75 0.95 9.33
N HIS A 98 -13.87 1.22 8.03
CA HIS A 98 -13.75 0.19 6.99
C HIS A 98 -12.39 -0.51 7.06
N GLU A 99 -11.31 0.25 7.24
CA GLU A 99 -9.95 -0.28 7.35
C GLU A 99 -9.76 -1.20 8.56
N HIS A 100 -10.43 -0.90 9.68
CA HIS A 100 -10.43 -1.76 10.86
C HIS A 100 -10.94 -3.16 10.51
N TRP A 101 -12.12 -3.25 9.89
CA TRP A 101 -12.74 -4.53 9.53
C TRP A 101 -11.96 -5.28 8.45
N VAL A 102 -11.39 -4.57 7.48
CA VAL A 102 -10.46 -5.17 6.50
C VAL A 102 -9.25 -5.79 7.20
N SER A 103 -8.65 -5.09 8.17
CA SER A 103 -7.52 -5.58 8.93
C SER A 103 -7.89 -6.81 9.77
N VAL A 104 -9.04 -6.77 10.46
CA VAL A 104 -9.55 -7.91 11.25
C VAL A 104 -9.71 -9.14 10.36
N ILE A 105 -10.43 -9.03 9.24
CA ILE A 105 -10.66 -10.16 8.33
C ILE A 105 -9.33 -10.68 7.77
N ARG A 106 -8.40 -9.78 7.41
CA ARG A 106 -7.07 -10.19 6.94
C ARG A 106 -6.33 -10.99 8.01
N GLN A 107 -6.35 -10.57 9.26
CA GLN A 107 -5.72 -11.31 10.35
C GLN A 107 -6.39 -12.68 10.56
N LEU A 108 -7.72 -12.78 10.48
CA LEU A 108 -8.43 -14.06 10.54
C LEU A 108 -8.04 -15.01 9.40
N ILE A 109 -7.74 -14.48 8.21
CA ILE A 109 -7.20 -15.27 7.10
C ILE A 109 -5.78 -15.76 7.42
N HIS A 110 -4.91 -14.90 7.94
CA HIS A 110 -3.53 -15.28 8.30
C HIS A 110 -3.48 -16.31 9.42
N LEU A 111 -4.44 -16.26 10.35
CA LEU A 111 -4.60 -17.24 11.43
C LEU A 111 -5.25 -18.55 10.97
N GLY A 112 -5.71 -18.63 9.71
CA GLY A 112 -6.34 -19.82 9.14
C GLY A 112 -7.78 -20.07 9.60
N LEU A 113 -8.44 -19.07 10.23
CA LEU A 113 -9.86 -19.16 10.61
C LEU A 113 -10.78 -18.91 9.41
N VAL A 114 -10.30 -18.15 8.42
CA VAL A 114 -11.01 -17.83 7.19
C VAL A 114 -10.13 -18.17 6.01
N THR A 115 -10.68 -18.78 4.98
CA THR A 115 -10.03 -18.99 3.69
C THR A 115 -10.65 -18.10 2.63
N GLN A 116 -9.85 -17.73 1.63
CA GLN A 116 -10.31 -16.98 0.48
C GLN A 116 -10.31 -17.90 -0.73
N ASN A 117 -11.50 -18.19 -1.25
CA ASN A 117 -11.65 -19.06 -2.41
C ASN A 117 -11.50 -18.27 -3.70
N ILE A 118 -10.31 -18.33 -4.31
CA ILE A 118 -9.98 -17.60 -5.53
C ILE A 118 -10.92 -18.01 -6.69
N ALA A 119 -11.29 -19.29 -6.78
CA ALA A 119 -12.19 -19.80 -7.82
C ALA A 119 -13.63 -19.28 -7.69
N GLN A 120 -14.05 -18.85 -6.49
CA GLN A 120 -15.37 -18.29 -6.22
C GLN A 120 -15.30 -16.78 -5.98
N HIS A 121 -14.67 -16.02 -6.88
CA HIS A 121 -14.54 -14.56 -6.79
C HIS A 121 -13.96 -14.08 -5.44
N SER A 122 -13.00 -14.82 -4.89
CA SER A 122 -12.39 -14.51 -3.59
C SER A 122 -13.39 -14.49 -2.43
N ALA A 123 -14.39 -15.37 -2.49
CA ALA A 123 -15.37 -15.58 -1.41
C ALA A 123 -14.68 -16.00 -0.11
N LEU A 124 -15.13 -15.42 0.99
CA LEU A 124 -14.64 -15.76 2.32
C LEU A 124 -15.39 -16.99 2.85
N GLN A 125 -14.64 -18.01 3.26
CA GLN A 125 -15.16 -19.26 3.79
C GLN A 125 -14.57 -19.51 5.18
N LEU A 126 -15.39 -20.07 6.07
CA LEU A 126 -14.98 -20.41 7.43
C LEU A 126 -14.28 -21.77 7.43
N THR A 127 -13.24 -21.90 8.26
CA THR A 127 -12.58 -23.19 8.51
C THR A 127 -13.08 -23.80 9.83
N GLU A 128 -12.69 -25.05 10.07
CA GLU A 128 -12.94 -25.73 11.35
C GLU A 128 -12.36 -24.95 12.56
N ALA A 129 -11.23 -24.28 12.36
CA ALA A 129 -10.57 -23.47 13.38
C ALA A 129 -11.40 -22.23 13.81
N ALA A 130 -12.40 -21.82 13.03
CA ALA A 130 -13.27 -20.71 13.39
C ALA A 130 -14.29 -21.07 14.48
N ARG A 131 -14.63 -22.35 14.66
CA ARG A 131 -15.72 -22.79 15.55
C ARG A 131 -15.52 -22.37 17.03
N PRO A 132 -14.35 -22.58 17.65
CA PRO A 132 -14.15 -22.22 19.06
C PRO A 132 -14.25 -20.71 19.30
N VAL A 133 -13.75 -19.90 18.36
CA VAL A 133 -13.84 -18.43 18.44
C VAL A 133 -15.27 -17.96 18.23
N LEU A 134 -16.00 -18.56 17.28
CA LEU A 134 -17.41 -18.25 17.03
C LEU A 134 -18.31 -18.56 18.23
N ARG A 135 -17.99 -19.61 18.99
CA ARG A 135 -18.71 -19.98 20.23
C ARG A 135 -18.26 -19.19 21.46
N GLY A 136 -17.18 -18.41 21.36
CA GLY A 136 -16.60 -17.71 22.49
C GLY A 136 -15.86 -18.61 23.48
N GLU A 137 -15.50 -19.83 23.06
CA GLU A 137 -14.73 -20.79 23.85
C GLU A 137 -13.22 -20.47 23.84
N SER A 138 -12.76 -19.70 22.85
CA SER A 138 -11.37 -19.27 22.71
C SER A 138 -11.27 -17.76 22.52
N SER A 139 -10.40 -17.11 23.30
CA SER A 139 -10.11 -15.69 23.17
C SER A 139 -9.08 -15.45 22.05
N LEU A 140 -9.23 -14.34 21.34
CA LEU A 140 -8.36 -14.00 20.22
C LEU A 140 -7.74 -12.62 20.40
N GLN A 141 -6.42 -12.59 20.53
CA GLN A 141 -5.65 -11.36 20.49
C GLN A 141 -5.40 -10.98 19.03
N LEU A 142 -5.82 -9.77 18.64
CA LEU A 142 -5.59 -9.22 17.32
C LEU A 142 -4.63 -8.04 17.41
N ALA A 143 -3.83 -7.83 16.38
CA ALA A 143 -3.08 -6.61 16.23
C ALA A 143 -4.05 -5.46 15.97
N VAL A 144 -3.91 -4.38 16.75
CA VAL A 144 -4.61 -3.12 16.51
C VAL A 144 -4.32 -2.73 15.07
N PRO A 145 -5.35 -2.56 14.21
CA PRO A 145 -5.15 -2.12 12.85
C PRO A 145 -4.33 -0.84 12.90
N ARG A 146 -3.17 -0.84 12.23
CA ARG A 146 -2.50 0.41 11.91
C ARG A 146 -3.49 1.14 11.02
N ILE A 147 -4.30 2.01 11.63
CA ILE A 147 -4.98 3.08 10.93
C ILE A 147 -3.81 3.93 10.45
N VAL A 148 -3.25 3.54 9.31
CA VAL A 148 -2.58 4.48 8.44
C VAL A 148 -3.71 5.40 8.09
N ALA A 149 -3.92 6.42 8.93
CA ALA A 149 -4.54 7.63 8.48
C ALA A 149 -3.71 7.98 7.25
N LEU A 150 -4.24 7.62 6.10
CA LEU A 150 -3.91 8.25 4.85
C LEU A 150 -4.45 9.67 5.04
N LYS A 151 -3.79 10.46 5.90
CA LYS A 151 -3.47 11.83 5.52
C LYS A 151 -3.08 11.68 4.07
N PRO A 152 -3.74 12.35 3.11
CA PRO A 152 -3.36 12.26 1.72
C PRO A 152 -1.85 12.44 1.72
N LYS A 153 -1.12 11.34 1.51
CA LYS A 153 0.32 11.35 1.63
C LYS A 153 0.66 12.23 0.45
N ALA A 154 0.93 13.50 0.72
CA ALA A 154 1.88 14.26 -0.06
C ALA A 154 3.01 13.25 -0.26
N MET A 155 3.08 12.74 -1.48
CA MET A 155 3.91 11.60 -1.83
C MET A 155 5.35 12.10 -1.87
N GLN A 156 5.85 12.48 -0.69
CA GLN A 156 7.22 12.63 -0.36
C GLN A 156 7.66 11.22 0.04
N LYS A 157 7.74 10.32 -0.96
CA LYS A 157 8.72 9.25 -0.87
C LYS A 157 10.03 10.00 -0.69
N SER A 158 10.57 9.99 0.52
CA SER A 158 11.94 10.40 0.74
C SER A 158 12.81 9.36 0.03
N PHE A 159 12.99 9.54 -1.27
CA PHE A 159 14.02 8.82 -1.98
C PHE A 159 15.33 9.26 -1.33
N GLY A 160 16.05 8.31 -0.74
CA GLY A 160 17.33 8.59 -0.12
C GLY A 160 18.39 8.66 -1.19
N GLY A 161 18.65 9.86 -1.70
CA GLY A 161 19.72 10.16 -2.66
C GLY A 161 20.22 11.59 -2.45
N ASN A 162 21.42 11.88 -2.92
CA ASN A 162 22.04 13.21 -2.87
C ASN A 162 21.54 14.05 -4.06
N TYR A 163 20.22 14.27 -4.14
CA TYR A 163 19.58 15.00 -5.24
C TYR A 163 18.93 16.28 -4.73
N ASP A 164 18.84 17.28 -5.62
CA ASP A 164 18.19 18.53 -5.27
C ASP A 164 16.67 18.31 -5.10
N ARG A 165 16.20 18.48 -3.85
CA ARG A 165 14.79 18.29 -3.50
C ARG A 165 13.89 19.38 -4.07
N LYS A 166 14.40 20.60 -4.23
CA LYS A 166 13.67 21.71 -4.86
C LYS A 166 13.49 21.43 -6.35
N LEU A 167 14.55 21.03 -7.04
CA LEU A 167 14.48 20.62 -8.45
C LEU A 167 13.51 19.46 -8.65
N PHE A 168 13.61 18.42 -7.82
CA PHE A 168 12.70 17.26 -7.90
C PHE A 168 11.23 17.65 -7.75
N ALA A 169 10.92 18.57 -6.82
CA ALA A 169 9.56 19.08 -6.65
C ALA A 169 9.07 19.84 -7.89
N LYS A 170 9.93 20.69 -8.48
CA LYS A 170 9.64 21.42 -9.74
C LYS A 170 9.40 20.44 -10.90
N LEU A 171 10.27 19.44 -11.08
CA LEU A 171 10.14 18.40 -12.11
C LEU A 171 8.84 17.59 -11.97
N ARG A 172 8.44 17.27 -10.73
CA ARG A 172 7.18 16.57 -10.44
C ARG A 172 5.96 17.41 -10.82
N LYS A 173 6.00 18.73 -10.57
CA LYS A 173 4.95 19.67 -10.94
C LYS A 173 4.85 19.79 -12.46
N LEU A 174 5.98 19.94 -13.16
CA LEU A 174 6.03 20.00 -14.63
C LEU A 174 5.46 18.72 -15.26
N ARG A 175 5.88 17.55 -14.76
CA ARG A 175 5.35 16.26 -15.22
C ARG A 175 3.84 16.17 -15.11
N LYS A 176 3.28 16.67 -14.01
CA LYS A 176 1.83 16.68 -13.80
C LYS A 176 1.13 17.57 -14.84
N SER A 177 1.64 18.79 -15.08
CA SER A 177 1.08 19.70 -16.10
C SER A 177 1.01 19.03 -17.47
N ILE A 178 2.12 18.45 -17.92
CA ILE A 178 2.23 17.79 -19.23
C ILE A 178 1.30 16.57 -19.31
N ALA A 179 1.18 15.81 -18.22
CA ALA A 179 0.31 14.65 -18.14
C ALA A 179 -1.16 15.04 -18.23
N ASP A 180 -1.56 16.09 -17.52
CA ASP A 180 -2.92 16.65 -17.54
C ASP A 180 -3.24 17.22 -18.94
N GLU A 181 -2.34 17.98 -19.56
CA GLU A 181 -2.47 18.50 -20.94
C GLU A 181 -2.58 17.40 -22.00
N SER A 182 -1.83 16.31 -21.82
CA SER A 182 -1.83 15.18 -22.75
C SER A 182 -2.90 14.14 -22.43
N ASN A 183 -3.71 14.34 -21.39
CA ASN A 183 -4.70 13.39 -20.86
C ASN A 183 -4.14 11.96 -20.67
N VAL A 184 -2.91 11.87 -20.15
CA VAL A 184 -2.24 10.59 -19.85
C VAL A 184 -1.83 10.52 -18.39
N PRO A 185 -1.71 9.33 -17.79
CA PRO A 185 -1.17 9.20 -16.45
C PRO A 185 0.27 9.75 -16.33
N PRO A 186 0.65 10.45 -15.23
CA PRO A 186 1.98 11.08 -15.10
C PRO A 186 3.18 10.17 -15.31
N TYR A 187 3.09 8.89 -14.93
CA TYR A 187 4.17 7.93 -15.10
C TYR A 187 4.48 7.62 -16.59
N VAL A 188 3.56 7.93 -17.52
CA VAL A 188 3.76 7.77 -18.97
C VAL A 188 4.76 8.80 -19.49
N VAL A 189 4.77 10.01 -18.92
CA VAL A 189 5.74 11.06 -19.22
C VAL A 189 7.12 10.62 -18.69
N PHE A 190 7.30 10.59 -17.37
CA PHE A 190 8.50 10.08 -16.72
C PHE A 190 8.19 9.42 -15.36
N ASN A 191 8.92 8.37 -15.04
CA ASN A 191 8.83 7.65 -13.78
C ASN A 191 9.46 8.51 -12.66
N ASP A 192 9.07 8.30 -11.39
CA ASP A 192 9.72 9.03 -10.27
C ASP A 192 11.24 8.75 -10.23
N ALA A 193 11.68 7.54 -10.57
CA ALA A 193 13.11 7.19 -10.67
C ALA A 193 13.87 8.07 -11.67
N THR A 194 13.28 8.29 -12.85
CA THR A 194 13.86 9.13 -13.91
C THR A 194 13.93 10.60 -13.47
N LEU A 195 12.92 11.10 -12.76
CA LEU A 195 12.94 12.48 -12.24
C LEU A 195 13.98 12.68 -11.14
N ILE A 196 14.25 11.66 -10.32
CA ILE A 196 15.31 11.70 -9.30
C ILE A 196 16.67 11.76 -9.98
N GLU A 197 16.89 10.91 -10.98
CA GLU A 197 18.16 10.89 -11.71
C GLU A 197 18.39 12.20 -12.48
N MET A 198 17.33 12.82 -13.03
CA MET A 198 17.41 14.20 -13.56
C MET A 198 17.78 15.23 -12.48
N ALA A 199 17.27 15.07 -11.25
CA ALA A 199 17.61 15.95 -10.13
C ALA A 199 19.02 15.68 -9.54
N GLU A 200 19.62 14.52 -9.84
CA GLU A 200 21.01 14.18 -9.48
C GLU A 200 22.00 14.66 -10.53
N GLN A 201 21.70 14.44 -11.81
CA GLN A 201 22.61 14.71 -12.93
C GLN A 201 22.42 16.10 -13.55
N MET A 202 21.28 16.77 -13.29
CA MET A 202 20.91 18.08 -13.84
C MET A 202 21.21 18.23 -15.34
N PRO A 203 20.69 17.33 -16.20
CA PRO A 203 20.95 17.36 -17.64
C PRO A 203 20.32 18.60 -18.29
N ILE A 204 21.14 19.41 -18.97
CA ILE A 204 20.73 20.62 -19.68
C ILE A 204 20.87 20.49 -21.21
N THR A 205 21.51 19.43 -21.69
CA THR A 205 21.62 19.11 -23.12
C THR A 205 20.87 17.84 -23.52
N ALA A 206 20.53 17.74 -24.80
CA ALA A 206 19.85 16.56 -25.35
C ALA A 206 20.66 15.26 -25.16
N SER A 207 22.00 15.36 -25.25
CA SER A 207 22.90 14.21 -25.03
C SER A 207 22.91 13.78 -23.57
N GLU A 208 22.93 14.72 -22.63
CA GLU A 208 22.88 14.40 -21.19
C GLU A 208 21.53 13.79 -20.81
N MET A 209 20.44 14.31 -21.37
CA MET A 209 19.10 13.76 -21.14
C MET A 209 18.98 12.30 -21.59
N LEU A 210 19.65 11.90 -22.68
CA LEU A 210 19.65 10.50 -23.14
C LEU A 210 20.44 9.56 -22.24
N SER A 211 21.35 10.08 -21.43
CA SER A 211 22.10 9.30 -20.44
C SER A 211 21.28 8.96 -19.19
N VAL A 212 20.13 9.61 -18.99
CA VAL A 212 19.23 9.35 -17.86
C VAL A 212 18.39 8.09 -18.10
N ASN A 213 18.35 7.20 -17.12
CA ASN A 213 17.57 5.96 -17.23
C ASN A 213 16.07 6.25 -17.34
N GLY A 214 15.46 5.75 -18.42
CA GLY A 214 14.05 5.94 -18.73
C GLY A 214 13.75 7.10 -19.69
N VAL A 215 14.79 7.79 -20.18
CA VAL A 215 14.69 8.77 -21.28
C VAL A 215 15.16 8.10 -22.58
N GLY A 216 14.22 7.81 -23.47
CA GLY A 216 14.52 7.39 -24.84
C GLY A 216 14.28 8.52 -25.85
N MET A 217 14.77 8.35 -27.08
CA MET A 217 14.63 9.34 -28.18
C MET A 217 13.21 9.89 -28.32
N ARG A 218 12.20 9.02 -28.35
CA ARG A 218 10.78 9.42 -28.46
C ARG A 218 10.30 10.30 -27.30
N LYS A 219 10.76 10.02 -26.07
CA LYS A 219 10.40 10.82 -24.89
C LYS A 219 11.16 12.13 -24.87
N LEU A 220 12.42 12.13 -25.32
CA LEU A 220 13.21 13.34 -25.46
C LEU A 220 12.59 14.31 -26.48
N GLU A 221 12.18 13.81 -27.64
CA GLU A 221 11.52 14.63 -28.67
C GLU A 221 10.21 15.22 -28.15
N ARG A 222 9.41 14.41 -27.46
CA ARG A 222 8.06 14.80 -27.02
C ARG A 222 8.05 15.65 -25.75
N PHE A 223 8.94 15.38 -24.80
CA PHE A 223 8.91 15.97 -23.47
C PHE A 223 10.25 16.60 -23.04
N GLY A 224 11.34 16.41 -23.78
CA GLY A 224 12.68 16.82 -23.34
C GLY A 224 12.86 18.33 -23.19
N LYS A 225 12.36 19.13 -24.15
CA LYS A 225 12.50 20.60 -24.15
C LYS A 225 12.04 21.27 -22.86
N PRO A 226 10.80 21.07 -22.36
CA PRO A 226 10.35 21.71 -21.14
C PRO A 226 11.12 21.27 -19.89
N PHE A 227 11.56 20.01 -19.83
CA PHE A 227 12.35 19.52 -18.70
C PHE A 227 13.77 20.11 -18.68
N MET A 228 14.45 20.18 -19.82
CA MET A 228 15.77 20.81 -19.91
C MET A 228 15.72 22.31 -19.59
N ALA A 229 14.68 23.01 -20.02
CA ALA A 229 14.49 24.42 -19.70
C ALA A 229 14.32 24.65 -18.19
N LEU A 230 13.53 23.81 -17.52
CA LEU A 230 13.32 23.88 -16.07
C LEU A 230 14.60 23.58 -15.28
N ILE A 231 15.39 22.59 -15.73
CA ILE A 231 16.66 22.23 -15.10
C ILE A 231 17.67 23.36 -15.28
N ARG A 232 17.77 23.94 -16.49
CA ARG A 232 18.63 25.08 -16.76
C ARG A 232 18.30 26.28 -15.86
N ALA A 233 17.03 26.67 -15.79
CA ALA A 233 16.59 27.77 -14.92
C ALA A 233 16.94 27.54 -13.44
N HIS A 234 16.90 26.28 -12.99
CA HIS A 234 17.29 25.94 -11.62
C HIS A 234 18.81 25.98 -11.37
N VAL A 235 19.61 25.63 -12.38
CA VAL A 235 21.08 25.69 -12.32
C VAL A 235 21.58 27.14 -12.38
N ASP A 236 20.97 27.96 -13.24
CA ASP A 236 21.35 29.36 -13.45
C ASP A 236 20.94 30.27 -12.27
N GLY A 237 20.09 29.78 -11.36
CA GLY A 237 19.70 30.50 -10.14
C GLY A 237 18.66 31.61 -10.37
N ASP A 238 17.99 31.62 -11.52
CA ASP A 238 16.94 32.58 -11.92
C ASP A 238 15.60 32.39 -11.16
N ASP A 239 15.66 32.00 -9.88
CA ASP A 239 14.50 31.97 -9.01
C ASP A 239 14.25 33.38 -8.45
N GLU A 240 13.55 34.23 -9.23
CA GLU A 240 12.74 35.32 -8.68
C GLU A 240 11.64 34.74 -7.76
N GLU A 241 11.34 35.48 -6.69
CA GLU A 241 10.47 35.21 -5.53
C GLU A 241 9.22 34.33 -5.73
#